data_AF-A0A525CPK9-F1
#
_entry.id   AF-A0A525CPK9-F1
#
_cell.length_a   1.000
_cell.length_b   1.000
_cell.length_c   1.000
_cell.angle_alpha   90.00
_cell.angle_beta   90.00
_cell.angle_gamma   90.00
#
_symmetry.space_group_name_H-M   'P 1'
#
loop_
_entity.id
_entity.type
_entity.pdbx_description
1 polymer ?
#
loop_
_entity_poly.entity_id
_entity_poly.type
_entity_poly.pdbx_seq_one_letter_code
_entity_poly.pdbx_strand_id
1 'polypeptide(L)' 'MADKVPLDKDKILPERMEALRALPVDVKQSLTGEEARAFLYGEPLPDNLAEKLKDFLTSE' A
#
# COMPACT_ATOMS: atom_id res chain seq x y z
N MET A 1 4.96 0.09 21.41
CA MET A 1 3.54 -0.03 21.03
C MET A 1 3.50 0.07 19.52
N ALA A 2 2.95 -0.94 18.82
CA ALA A 2 2.83 -0.87 17.36
C ALA A 2 1.75 0.16 17.03
N ASP A 3 2.17 1.29 16.47
CA ASP A 3 1.32 2.37 16.00
C ASP A 3 0.38 1.81 14.92
N LYS A 4 -0.82 1.37 15.33
CA LYS A 4 -1.89 1.04 14.40
C LYS A 4 -2.41 2.38 13.90
N VAL A 5 -1.81 2.89 12.83
CA VAL A 5 -2.39 3.99 12.06
C VAL A 5 -3.82 3.56 11.71
N PRO A 6 -4.85 4.24 12.22
CA PRO A 6 -6.23 3.88 11.92
C PRO A 6 -6.48 4.11 10.43
N LEU A 7 -6.82 3.02 9.73
CA LEU A 7 -7.23 3.05 8.33
C LEU A 7 -8.75 3.26 8.28
N ASP A 8 -9.18 4.41 7.74
CA ASP A 8 -10.56 4.76 7.49
C ASP A 8 -11.08 3.97 6.30
N LYS A 9 -11.80 2.87 6.58
CA LYS A 9 -12.31 1.95 5.56
C LYS A 9 -13.19 2.62 4.50
N ASP A 10 -13.88 3.70 4.86
CA ASP A 10 -14.71 4.50 3.94
C ASP A 10 -13.89 5.29 2.90
N LYS A 11 -12.63 5.58 3.20
CA LYS A 11 -11.70 6.25 2.26
C LYS A 11 -10.81 5.28 1.50
N ILE A 12 -10.82 4.01 1.88
CA ILE A 12 -10.04 2.98 1.19
C ILE A 12 -10.70 2.70 -0.15
N LEU A 13 -9.92 2.85 -1.22
CA LEU A 13 -10.31 2.41 -2.55
C LEU A 13 -10.29 0.87 -2.58
N PRO A 14 -11.41 0.21 -2.89
CA PRO A 14 -11.51 -1.26 -2.85
C PRO A 14 -10.51 -1.93 -3.80
N GLU A 15 -10.31 -1.36 -4.99
CA GLU A 15 -9.30 -1.80 -5.97
C GLU A 15 -7.87 -1.76 -5.41
N ARG A 16 -7.52 -0.71 -4.66
CA ARG A 16 -6.22 -0.57 -3.98
C ARG A 16 -6.12 -1.56 -2.82
N MET A 17 -7.19 -1.78 -2.08
CA MET A 17 -7.21 -2.74 -0.98
C MET A 17 -6.93 -4.16 -1.48
N GLU A 18 -7.52 -4.52 -2.61
CA GLU A 18 -7.33 -5.83 -3.23
C GLU A 18 -5.91 -5.97 -3.76
N ALA A 19 -5.37 -4.94 -4.43
CA ALA A 19 -3.98 -4.90 -4.84
C ALA A 19 -3.01 -5.03 -3.64
N LEU A 20 -3.23 -4.28 -2.56
CA LEU A 20 -2.39 -4.36 -1.35
C LEU A 20 -2.46 -5.75 -0.70
N ARG A 21 -3.64 -6.40 -0.73
CA ARG A 21 -3.78 -7.79 -0.26
C ARG A 21 -3.13 -8.80 -1.20
N ALA A 22 -3.12 -8.54 -2.50
CA ALA A 22 -2.48 -9.38 -3.50
C ALA A 22 -0.95 -9.29 -3.44
N LEU A 23 -0.38 -8.22 -2.85
CA LEU A 23 1.06 -8.08 -2.70
C LEU A 23 1.69 -9.23 -1.87
N PRO A 24 2.93 -9.65 -2.21
CA PRO A 24 3.70 -10.60 -1.41
C PRO A 24 3.91 -10.12 0.03
N VAL A 25 4.16 -11.06 0.94
CA VAL A 25 4.39 -10.74 2.37
C VAL A 25 5.62 -9.85 2.54
N ASP A 26 6.67 -10.06 1.74
CA ASP A 26 7.91 -9.28 1.76
C ASP A 26 7.67 -7.80 1.45
N VAL A 27 6.79 -7.52 0.49
CA VAL A 27 6.40 -6.14 0.13
C VAL A 27 5.60 -5.51 1.26
N LYS A 28 4.62 -6.25 1.81
CA LYS A 28 3.80 -5.78 2.94
C LYS A 28 4.65 -5.49 4.18
N GLN A 29 5.70 -6.26 4.42
CA GLN A 29 6.66 -6.04 5.50
C GLN A 29 7.57 -4.83 5.22
N SER A 30 7.89 -4.58 3.96
CA SER A 30 8.70 -3.42 3.55
C SER A 30 7.90 -2.11 3.44
N LEU A 31 6.56 -2.18 3.47
CA LEU A 31 5.66 -1.03 3.44
C LEU A 31 5.43 -0.48 4.86
N THR A 32 5.55 0.83 5.01
CA THR A 32 5.18 1.53 6.24
C THR A 32 3.65 1.78 6.32
N GLY A 33 3.13 2.07 7.51
CA GLY A 33 1.71 2.35 7.70
C GLY A 33 1.21 3.58 6.91
N GLU A 34 2.06 4.59 6.75
CA GLU A 34 1.77 5.80 5.94
C GLU A 34 1.71 5.46 4.45
N GLU A 35 2.67 4.69 3.97
CA GLU A 35 2.76 4.18 2.61
C GLU A 35 1.54 3.32 2.23
N ALA A 36 1.14 2.38 3.10
CA ALA A 36 -0.04 1.56 2.90
C ALA A 36 -1.32 2.41 2.86
N ARG A 37 -1.44 3.42 3.74
CA ARG A 37 -2.57 4.35 3.74
C ARG A 37 -2.63 5.16 2.44
N ALA A 38 -1.51 5.75 2.02
CA ALA A 38 -1.46 6.54 0.79
C ALA A 38 -1.85 5.70 -0.43
N PHE A 39 -1.39 4.44 -0.47
CA PHE A 39 -1.79 3.48 -1.47
C PHE A 39 -3.30 3.21 -1.46
N LEU A 40 -3.85 2.93 -0.28
CA LEU A 40 -5.28 2.65 -0.09
C LEU A 40 -6.17 3.85 -0.42
N TYR A 41 -5.74 5.07 -0.13
CA TYR A 41 -6.53 6.29 -0.33
C TYR A 41 -6.36 6.91 -1.73
N GLY A 42 -5.47 6.35 -2.55
CA GLY A 42 -5.14 6.95 -3.86
C GLY A 42 -4.40 8.28 -3.75
N GLU A 43 -3.77 8.55 -2.60
CA GLU A 43 -2.88 9.70 -2.43
C GLU A 43 -1.60 9.50 -3.27
N PRO A 44 -0.89 10.60 -3.62
CA PRO A 44 0.39 10.50 -4.31
C PRO A 44 1.35 9.63 -3.49
N LEU A 45 1.77 8.54 -4.11
CA LEU A 45 2.72 7.61 -3.52
C LEU A 45 4.08 8.30 -3.45
N PRO A 46 4.78 8.25 -2.30
CA PRO A 46 6.15 8.75 -2.26
C PRO A 46 6.99 7.98 -3.29
N ASP A 47 7.92 8.66 -3.96
CA ASP A 47 8.70 8.08 -5.06
C ASP A 47 9.34 6.73 -4.68
N ASN A 48 9.81 6.63 -3.44
CA ASN A 48 10.42 5.43 -2.87
C ASN A 48 9.45 4.22 -2.81
N LEU A 49 8.16 4.44 -2.56
CA LEU A 49 7.15 3.39 -2.57
C LEU A 49 6.75 2.99 -3.99
N ALA A 50 6.58 3.97 -4.87
CA ALA A 50 6.24 3.71 -6.26
C ALA A 50 7.34 2.87 -6.93
N GLU A 51 8.61 3.13 -6.62
CA GLU A 51 9.73 2.32 -7.08
C GLU A 51 9.68 0.89 -6.53
N LYS A 52 9.41 0.70 -5.24
CA LYS A 52 9.24 -0.65 -4.66
C LYS A 52 8.09 -1.42 -5.32
N LEU A 53 6.95 -0.76 -5.57
CA LEU A 53 5.76 -1.42 -6.14
C LEU A 53 5.84 -1.62 -7.65
N LYS A 54 6.59 -0.79 -8.39
CA LYS A 54 6.79 -0.97 -9.85
C LYS A 54 7.32 -2.36 -10.20
N ASP A 55 8.22 -2.90 -9.38
CA ASP A 55 8.75 -4.25 -9.56
C ASP A 55 7.66 -5.34 -9.45
N PHE A 56 6.61 -5.08 -8.67
CA PHE A 56 5.49 -6.01 -8.43
C PHE A 56 4.24 -5.76 -9.28
N LEU A 57 4.07 -4.54 -9.82
CA LEU A 57 2.94 -4.17 -10.67
C LEU A 57 3.14 -4.56 -12.15
N THR A 58 4.29 -5.15 -12.50
CA THR A 58 4.55 -5.69 -13.83
C THR A 58 3.75 -6.99 -14.00
N SER A 59 2.52 -6.84 -14.49
CA SER A 59 1.70 -7.94 -14.99
C SER A 59 2.38 -8.50 -16.24
N GLU A 60 2.95 -9.71 -16.14
CA GLU A 60 3.13 -10.60 -17.30
C GLU A 60 1.91 -11.52 -17.40
#